data_AF-A0A357MPC6-F1
#
_entry.id   AF-A0A357MPC6-F1
#
_cell.length_a   1.000
_cell.length_b   1.000
_cell.length_c   1.000
_cell.angle_alpha   90.00
_cell.angle_beta   90.00
_cell.angle_gamma   90.00
#
_symmetry.space_group_name_H-M   'P 1'
#
loop_
_entity.id
_entity.type
_entity.pdbx_description
1 polymer ?
#
loop_
_entity_poly.entity_id
_entity_poly.type
_entity_poly.pdbx_seq_one_letter_code
_entity_poly.pdbx_strand_id
1 'polypeptide(L)'
;SAKQVILQKVREAERDRQYEEFKDRAGTIINGLVKREEYGNVIVDVGAGEAILRRNEKIGREAYRPNDRIRCYIKDVRREPRGPQIFLSRTAPEFMAELF
;
A
#
# COMPACT_ATOMS: atom_id res chain seq x y z
N SER A 1 -25.89 -13.17 -16.72
CA SER A 1 -26.01 -13.56 -15.30
C SER A 1 -25.27 -14.83 -14.85
N ALA A 2 -24.34 -15.41 -15.61
CA ALA A 2 -23.37 -16.39 -15.04
C ALA A 2 -21.93 -15.85 -15.15
N LYS A 3 -21.60 -15.23 -16.28
CA LYS A 3 -20.32 -14.56 -16.54
C LYS A 3 -19.97 -13.47 -15.51
N GLN A 4 -20.96 -12.67 -15.08
CA GLN A 4 -20.76 -11.63 -14.05
C GLN A 4 -20.46 -12.22 -12.67
N VAL A 5 -21.13 -13.31 -12.28
CA VAL A 5 -20.94 -13.95 -10.97
C VAL A 5 -19.57 -14.62 -10.90
N ILE A 6 -19.13 -15.26 -11.99
CA ILE A 6 -17.79 -15.85 -12.08
C ILE A 6 -16.71 -14.77 -11.98
N LEU A 7 -16.86 -13.65 -12.69
CA LEU A 7 -15.90 -12.55 -12.64
C LEU A 7 -15.81 -11.90 -11.24
N GLN A 8 -16.94 -11.80 -10.54
CA GLN A 8 -16.96 -11.32 -9.15
C GLN A 8 -16.21 -12.27 -8.21
N LYS A 9 -16.47 -13.58 -8.30
CA LYS A 9 -15.79 -14.59 -7.47
C LYS A 9 -14.28 -14.63 -7.69
N VAL A 10 -13.81 -14.48 -8.93
CA VAL A 10 -12.37 -14.42 -9.23
C VAL A 10 -11.75 -13.18 -8.60
N ARG A 11 -12.38 -12.01 -8.75
CA ARG A 11 -11.90 -10.76 -8.14
C ARG A 11 -11.91 -10.81 -6.60
N GLU A 12 -12.90 -11.45 -6.00
CA GLU A 12 -12.93 -11.68 -4.55
C GLU A 12 -11.76 -12.55 -4.10
N ALA A 13 -11.52 -13.67 -4.79
CA ALA A 13 -10.39 -14.54 -4.48
C ALA A 13 -9.03 -13.84 -4.64
N GLU A 14 -8.86 -13.00 -5.67
CA GLU A 14 -7.64 -12.19 -5.85
C GLU A 14 -7.45 -11.18 -4.70
N ARG A 15 -8.53 -10.49 -4.30
CA ARG A 15 -8.49 -9.52 -3.19
C ARG A 15 -8.17 -10.18 -1.86
N ASP A 16 -8.79 -11.33 -1.57
CA ASP A 16 -8.52 -12.07 -0.34
C ASP A 16 -7.09 -12.56 -0.30
N ARG A 17 -6.58 -13.11 -1.42
CA ARG A 17 -5.18 -13.54 -1.52
C ARG A 17 -4.21 -12.39 -1.26
N GLN A 18 -4.47 -11.22 -1.84
CA GLN A 18 -3.64 -10.05 -1.63
C GLN A 18 -3.66 -9.59 -0.17
N TYR A 19 -4.83 -9.57 0.48
CA TYR A 19 -4.90 -9.24 1.90
C TYR A 19 -4.06 -10.20 2.76
N GLU A 20 -4.21 -11.50 2.51
CA GLU A 20 -3.48 -12.54 3.27
C GLU A 20 -1.96 -12.43 3.09
N GLU A 21 -1.49 -11.93 1.95
CA GLU A 21 -0.05 -11.68 1.72
C GLU A 21 0.49 -10.51 2.53
N PHE A 22 -0.29 -9.44 2.70
CA PHE A 22 0.17 -8.21 3.35
C PHE A 22 -0.18 -8.11 4.84
N LYS A 23 -1.19 -8.85 5.32
CA LYS A 23 -1.62 -8.79 6.73
C LYS A 23 -0.46 -9.08 7.69
N ASP A 24 0.38 -10.07 7.36
CA ASP A 24 1.50 -10.52 8.20
C ASP A 24 2.76 -9.66 7.99
N ARG A 25 2.73 -8.77 6.99
CA ARG A 25 3.80 -7.80 6.70
C ARG A 25 3.56 -6.44 7.34
N ALA A 26 2.42 -6.22 7.99
CA ALA A 26 2.21 -5.05 8.83
C ALA A 26 3.32 -5.00 9.89
N GLY A 27 3.95 -3.84 10.04
CA GLY A 27 5.11 -3.70 10.92
C GLY A 27 6.47 -3.88 10.26
N THR A 28 6.53 -4.03 8.92
CA THR A 28 7.80 -4.20 8.20
C THR A 28 8.05 -3.05 7.21
N ILE A 29 9.32 -2.80 6.91
CA ILE A 29 9.71 -1.90 5.82
C ILE A 29 9.64 -2.64 4.49
N ILE A 30 8.99 -2.00 3.52
CA ILE A 30 8.92 -2.45 2.15
C ILE A 30 9.51 -1.43 1.19
N ASN A 31 9.96 -1.93 0.05
CA ASN A 31 10.36 -1.11 -1.09
C ASN A 31 9.21 -1.11 -2.10
N GLY A 32 8.88 0.06 -2.63
CA GLY A 32 7.86 0.22 -3.65
C GLY A 32 8.25 1.26 -4.69
N LEU A 33 7.37 1.45 -5.66
CA LEU A 33 7.50 2.48 -6.69
C LEU A 33 6.35 3.48 -6.56
N VAL A 34 6.67 4.77 -6.51
CA VAL A 34 5.65 5.81 -6.54
C VAL A 34 4.93 5.74 -7.89
N LYS A 35 3.61 5.54 -7.86
CA LYS A 35 2.80 5.47 -9.07
C LYS A 35 2.26 6.84 -9.45
N ARG A 36 1.67 7.53 -8.47
CA ARG A 36 1.13 8.89 -8.63
C ARG A 36 0.88 9.55 -7.28
N GLU A 37 0.66 10.86 -7.30
CA GLU A 37 0.13 11.60 -6.16
C GLU A 37 -1.33 12.01 -6.44
N GLU A 38 -2.22 11.78 -5.47
CA GLU A 38 -3.66 11.98 -5.60
C GLU A 38 -4.21 12.62 -4.31
N TYR A 39 -4.77 13.83 -4.42
CA TYR A 39 -5.28 14.61 -3.27
C TYR A 39 -4.29 14.74 -2.09
N GLY A 40 -2.99 14.82 -2.40
CA GLY A 40 -1.90 14.91 -1.40
C GLY A 40 -1.48 13.57 -0.79
N ASN A 41 -2.13 12.47 -1.16
CA ASN A 41 -1.69 11.11 -0.83
C ASN A 41 -0.80 10.58 -1.96
N VAL A 42 0.20 9.78 -1.63
CA VAL A 42 1.05 9.12 -2.63
C VAL A 42 0.59 7.68 -2.77
N ILE A 43 0.27 7.29 -4.00
CA ILE A 43 -0.03 5.91 -4.35
C ILE A 43 1.29 5.23 -4.72
N VAL A 44 1.58 4.13 -4.04
CA VAL A 44 2.80 3.35 -4.21
C VAL A 44 2.44 1.96 -4.69
N ASP A 45 3.08 1.52 -5.76
CA ASP A 45 3.03 0.15 -6.25
C ASP A 45 3.96 -0.73 -5.42
N VAL A 46 3.40 -1.81 -4.88
CA VAL A 46 4.09 -2.80 -4.04
C VAL A 46 4.12 -4.18 -4.70
N GLY A 47 3.90 -4.25 -6.01
CA GLY A 47 3.95 -5.46 -6.84
C GLY A 47 2.66 -6.26 -6.83
N ALA A 48 2.26 -6.75 -5.66
CA ALA A 48 1.00 -7.50 -5.48
C ALA A 48 -0.23 -6.59 -5.34
N GLY A 49 -0.03 -5.26 -5.32
CA GLY A 49 -1.08 -4.28 -5.53
C GLY A 49 -0.67 -2.87 -5.12
N GLU A 50 -1.64 -2.04 -4.73
CA GLU A 50 -1.41 -0.63 -4.43
C GLU A 50 -1.47 -0.34 -2.92
N ALA A 51 -0.56 0.51 -2.47
CA ALA A 51 -0.47 1.00 -1.12
C ALA A 51 -0.59 2.53 -1.11
N ILE A 52 -1.09 3.07 -0.02
CA ILE A 52 -1.33 4.51 0.14
C ILE A 52 -0.46 5.08 1.25
N LEU A 53 0.35 6.07 0.89
CA LEU A 53 1.07 6.92 1.83
C LEU A 53 0.27 8.20 2.01
N ARG A 54 -0.38 8.35 3.17
CA ARG A 54 -1.24 9.51 3.43
C ARG A 54 -0.43 10.78 3.63
N ARG A 55 -1.02 11.95 3.34
CA ARG A 55 -0.35 13.25 3.50
C ARG A 55 0.32 13.48 4.87
N ASN A 56 -0.29 12.97 5.94
CA ASN A 56 0.16 13.11 7.32
C ASN A 56 1.26 12.10 7.70
N GLU A 57 1.50 11.11 6.86
CA GLU A 57 2.53 10.08 7.04
C GLU A 57 3.72 10.29 6.08
N LYS A 58 3.71 11.37 5.30
CA LYS A 58 4.81 11.79 4.40
C LYS A 58 5.84 12.61 5.17
N ILE A 59 7.11 12.46 4.80
CA ILE A 59 8.17 13.41 5.19
C ILE A 59 8.07 14.63 4.28
N GLY A 60 7.86 15.82 4.88
CA GLY A 60 7.54 17.04 4.12
C GLY A 60 8.65 17.57 3.20
N ARG A 61 9.91 17.17 3.40
CA ARG A 61 11.05 17.58 2.56
C ARG A 61 11.35 16.63 1.40
N GLU A 62 10.64 15.51 1.32
CA GLU A 62 10.92 14.48 0.34
C GLU A 62 10.08 14.67 -0.93
N ALA A 63 10.71 14.49 -2.09
CA ALA A 63 10.03 14.53 -3.38
C ALA A 63 9.49 13.13 -3.70
N TYR A 64 8.23 13.07 -4.14
CA TYR A 64 7.57 11.83 -4.56
C TYR A 64 7.14 11.98 -6.01
N ARG A 65 7.96 11.54 -6.96
CA ARG A 65 7.62 11.61 -8.39
C ARG A 65 7.22 10.22 -8.89
N PRO A 66 6.33 10.13 -9.89
CA PRO A 66 6.04 8.86 -10.55
C PRO A 66 7.32 8.14 -10.97
N ASN A 67 7.37 6.83 -10.72
CA ASN A 67 8.49 5.91 -10.90
C ASN A 67 9.66 6.06 -9.92
N ASP A 68 9.59 6.96 -8.93
CA ASP A 68 10.60 7.01 -7.87
C ASP A 68 10.52 5.76 -6.97
N ARG A 69 11.69 5.24 -6.59
CA ARG A 69 11.78 4.17 -5.58
C ARG A 69 11.65 4.77 -4.19
N ILE A 70 10.78 4.17 -3.40
CA ILE A 70 10.46 4.64 -2.05
C ILE A 70 10.50 3.46 -1.07
N ARG A 71 11.12 3.68 0.09
CA ARG A 71 11.06 2.76 1.23
C ARG A 71 9.97 3.22 2.20
N CYS A 72 9.05 2.37 2.59
CA CYS A 72 8.00 2.77 3.52
C CYS A 72 7.76 1.68 4.54
N TYR A 73 7.34 2.07 5.74
CA TYR A 73 6.83 1.16 6.74
C TYR A 73 5.36 0.84 6.47
N ILE A 74 4.98 -0.43 6.51
CA ILE A 74 3.57 -0.83 6.48
C ILE A 74 2.98 -0.60 7.87
N LYS A 75 2.18 0.47 8.00
CA LYS A 75 1.54 0.84 9.27
C LYS A 75 0.32 -0.02 9.58
N ASP A 76 -0.49 -0.29 8.57
CA ASP A 76 -1.76 -1.00 8.73
C ASP A 76 -2.21 -1.60 7.38
N VAL A 77 -2.94 -2.72 7.42
CA VAL A 77 -3.51 -3.37 6.24
C VAL A 77 -4.97 -3.65 6.53
N ARG A 78 -5.87 -2.98 5.81
CA ARG A 78 -7.32 -3.08 6.01
C ARG A 78 -7.99 -3.80 4.86
N ARG A 79 -9.00 -4.62 5.18
CA ARG A 79 -9.93 -5.14 4.17
C ARG A 79 -10.97 -4.06 3.86
N GLU A 80 -11.02 -3.60 2.62
CA GLU A 80 -12.08 -2.73 2.13
C GLU A 80 -12.90 -3.45 1.03
N PRO A 81 -14.20 -3.12 0.85
CA PRO A 81 -15.06 -3.75 -0.15
C PRO A 81 -14.55 -3.63 -1.60
N ARG A 82 -13.68 -2.64 -1.84
CA ARG A 82 -13.06 -2.38 -3.14
C ARG A 82 -11.71 -3.08 -3.34
N GLY A 83 -11.12 -3.68 -2.30
CA GLY A 83 -9.76 -4.22 -2.32
C GLY A 83 -9.09 -4.06 -0.96
N PRO A 84 -8.10 -4.88 -0.60
CA PRO A 84 -7.28 -4.58 0.56
C PRO A 84 -6.56 -3.25 0.36
N GLN A 85 -6.56 -2.42 1.40
CA GLN A 85 -5.88 -1.14 1.41
C GLN A 85 -4.70 -1.20 2.38
N ILE A 86 -3.50 -1.00 1.84
CA ILE A 86 -2.24 -1.02 2.58
C ILE A 86 -1.87 0.42 2.92
N PHE A 87 -1.81 0.75 4.20
CA PHE A 87 -1.42 2.06 4.68
C PHE A 87 0.07 2.09 4.97
N LEU A 88 0.75 3.02 4.32
CA LEU A 88 2.18 3.24 4.47
C LEU A 88 2.45 4.44 5.38
N SER A 89 3.61 4.41 6.02
CA SER A 89 4.16 5.53 6.74
C SER A 89 5.66 5.69 6.51
N ARG A 90 6.10 6.94 6.47
CA ARG A 90 7.51 7.33 6.50
C ARG A 90 7.87 8.14 7.75
N THR A 91 6.89 8.40 8.61
CA THR A 91 7.06 9.15 9.86
C THR A 91 6.88 8.28 11.10
N ALA A 92 6.53 7.00 10.92
CA ALA A 92 6.45 6.03 12.00
C ALA A 92 7.79 5.91 12.74
N PRO A 93 7.82 5.95 14.09
CA PRO A 93 9.04 5.78 14.87
C PRO A 93 9.80 4.49 14.52
N GLU A 94 9.08 3.41 14.25
CA GLU A 94 9.60 2.09 13.87
C GLU A 94 10.36 2.15 12.54
N PHE A 95 9.89 2.96 11.59
CA PHE A 95 10.59 3.21 10.33
C PHE A 95 11.97 3.82 10.56
N MET A 96 12.04 4.80 11.47
CA MET A 96 13.28 5.50 11.79
C MET A 96 14.24 4.59 12.56
N ALA A 97 13.72 3.74 13.46
CA ALA A 97 14.51 2.80 14.24
C ALA A 97 15.14 1.67 13.39
N GLU A 98 14.53 1.29 12.26
CA GLU A 98 15.15 0.32 11.34
C GLU A 98 16.12 0.97 10.33
N LEU A 99 16.17 2.30 10.26
CA LEU A 99 17.07 3.04 9.36
C LEU A 99 18.40 3.44 10.00
N PHE A 100 18.50 3.41 11.34
CA PHE A 100 19.65 3.85 12.13
C PHE A 100 19.97 2.83 13.22
#